data_AF-A0A956MUV8-F1
#
_entry.id   AF-A0A956MUV8-F1
#
_cell.length_a   1.000
_cell.length_b   1.000
_cell.length_c   1.000
_cell.angle_alpha   90.00
_cell.angle_beta   90.00
_cell.angle_gamma   90.00
#
_symmetry.space_group_name_H-M   'P 1'
#
loop_
_entity.id
_entity.type
_entity.pdbx_description
1 polymer ?
#
loop_
_entity_poly.entity_id
_entity_poly.type
_entity_poly.pdbx_seq_one_letter_code
_entity_poly.pdbx_strand_id
1 'polypeptide(L)'
;NNLPEIFSKVTIIKPVPNSSSFFKAGDATMTSAVEEFWGTDINGQKVKLNSIPYEANKFRGTKQIYGVTYNYSKRKWNIIDPEDITKTRLLENNSSFLNTLVRNCKLVNDRIDHPYKGQYIVETDIFDRNDPFFTNAKTRLALEGGEKHLNTTINEPLNVILLLGYIARNEFSLGAFSRTQAKGVNVKYIIVDSNIDKKIKKEKRDNNKKVSDILYSLDYSKKIKLAISFNLISKFNTEEDYVDEVLYDFAMDNVSKFSDNKNITKQQAFLNRIENGVQQVEAYYAFYLGKIKGIIRLQNKAYTAFGKTLGITVTDVITLLLSNNNEFLTKILEACDAKSV
;
A
#
# COMPACT_ATOMS: atom_id res chain seq x y z
N ASN A 1 5.12 24.51 25.95
CA ASN A 1 4.56 24.27 24.60
C ASN A 1 4.60 22.79 24.28
N ASN A 2 3.47 22.10 24.44
CA ASN A 2 3.35 20.68 24.11
C ASN A 2 3.17 20.55 22.60
N LEU A 3 4.20 20.10 21.89
CA LEU A 3 4.07 19.72 20.48
C LEU A 3 3.16 18.48 20.40
N PRO A 4 2.16 18.44 19.51
CA PRO A 4 1.34 17.26 19.34
C PRO A 4 2.21 16.06 18.92
N GLU A 5 1.88 14.85 19.40
CA GLU A 5 2.58 13.63 18.99
C GLU A 5 2.41 13.42 17.49
N ILE A 6 3.51 13.53 16.74
CA ILE A 6 3.48 13.55 15.26
C ILE A 6 3.41 12.12 14.71
N PHE A 7 4.02 11.15 15.40
CA PHE A 7 4.05 9.73 15.02
C PHE A 7 4.09 8.85 16.28
N SER A 8 3.36 7.74 16.27
CA SER A 8 3.48 6.71 17.33
C SER A 8 4.77 5.88 17.15
N LYS A 9 5.07 4.92 18.03
CA LYS A 9 6.26 4.03 17.86
C LYS A 9 6.37 3.51 16.42
N VAL A 10 7.43 3.95 15.72
CA VAL A 10 7.66 3.65 14.31
C VAL A 10 8.72 2.55 14.18
N THR A 11 8.52 1.64 13.24
CA THR A 11 9.56 0.67 12.85
C THR A 11 9.91 0.87 11.38
N ILE A 12 11.20 1.08 11.10
CA ILE A 12 11.73 1.13 9.75
C ILE A 12 12.24 -0.26 9.41
N ILE A 13 11.83 -0.79 8.27
CA ILE A 13 12.14 -2.16 7.84
C ILE A 13 12.55 -2.14 6.37
N LYS A 14 13.71 -2.70 6.06
CA LYS A 14 14.07 -3.09 4.69
C LYS A 14 13.39 -4.42 4.36
N PRO A 15 12.48 -4.49 3.37
CA PRO A 15 11.88 -5.73 2.96
C PRO A 15 12.94 -6.67 2.38
N VAL A 16 12.73 -7.97 2.57
CA VAL A 16 13.65 -9.05 2.19
C VAL A 16 13.91 -9.04 0.67
N PRO A 17 15.17 -9.20 0.20
CA PRO A 17 15.44 -9.43 -1.22
C PRO A 17 14.67 -10.67 -1.70
N ASN A 18 13.96 -10.58 -2.82
CA ASN A 18 13.11 -11.67 -3.36
C ASN A 18 11.85 -12.00 -2.55
N SER A 19 11.42 -11.13 -1.61
CA SER A 19 10.05 -11.15 -1.13
C SER A 19 9.11 -10.90 -2.32
N SER A 20 8.54 -11.98 -2.87
CA SER A 20 7.63 -12.05 -4.03
C SER A 20 6.43 -11.08 -4.00
N SER A 21 6.19 -10.40 -2.89
CA SER A 21 5.16 -9.37 -2.76
C SER A 21 5.58 -7.93 -2.98
N PHE A 22 6.87 -7.64 -3.07
CA PHE A 22 7.36 -6.26 -3.12
C PHE A 22 8.24 -6.00 -4.33
N PHE A 23 8.83 -7.03 -4.91
CA PHE A 23 9.59 -6.93 -6.15
C PHE A 23 8.89 -7.81 -7.20
N LYS A 24 8.56 -7.25 -8.37
CA LYS A 24 8.20 -8.09 -9.52
C LYS A 24 9.37 -9.04 -9.74
N ALA A 25 9.13 -10.34 -9.61
CA ALA A 25 10.06 -11.35 -10.10
C ALA A 25 10.13 -11.17 -11.62
N GLY A 26 11.13 -10.43 -12.08
CA GLY A 26 11.71 -10.68 -13.40
C GLY A 26 12.66 -11.85 -13.25
N ASP A 27 12.60 -12.79 -14.17
CA ASP A 27 13.33 -14.06 -14.19
C ASP A 27 14.84 -13.92 -13.99
N ALA A 28 15.29 -13.85 -12.74
CA ALA A 28 16.70 -13.90 -12.38
C ALA A 28 16.89 -14.92 -11.26
N THR A 29 17.10 -16.18 -11.66
CA THR A 29 17.63 -17.23 -10.81
C THR A 29 19.06 -16.86 -10.39
N MET A 30 19.23 -16.23 -9.23
CA MET A 30 20.53 -16.22 -8.54
C MET A 30 20.69 -17.51 -7.72
N THR A 31 20.88 -18.62 -8.43
CA THR A 31 21.43 -19.86 -7.88
C THR A 31 22.94 -19.80 -8.02
N SER A 32 23.67 -19.29 -7.02
CA SER A 32 25.11 -19.54 -6.77
C SER A 32 25.65 -18.64 -5.64
N ALA A 33 25.71 -19.14 -4.40
CA ALA A 33 26.59 -18.60 -3.37
C ALA A 33 27.15 -19.76 -2.55
N VAL A 34 28.47 -19.80 -2.44
CA VAL A 34 29.33 -20.99 -2.33
C VAL A 34 29.34 -21.64 -0.94
N GLU A 35 29.34 -22.98 -0.94
CA GLU A 35 29.58 -23.89 0.17
C GLU A 35 31.08 -23.87 0.55
N GLU A 36 31.37 -23.61 1.83
CA GLU A 36 32.69 -23.68 2.49
C GLU A 36 33.66 -22.49 2.31
N PHE A 37 33.99 -21.85 3.43
CA PHE A 37 34.94 -20.73 3.51
C PHE A 37 36.19 -21.16 4.30
N TRP A 38 37.36 -21.05 3.68
CA TRP A 38 38.65 -21.42 4.29
C TRP A 38 39.48 -20.16 4.55
N GLY A 39 39.96 -20.01 5.78
CA GLY A 39 40.83 -18.92 6.20
C GLY A 39 42.13 -19.44 6.79
N THR A 40 42.99 -18.52 7.22
CA THR A 40 44.28 -18.86 7.86
C THR A 40 44.23 -18.41 9.32
N ASP A 41 44.53 -19.30 10.25
CA ASP A 41 44.56 -18.95 11.68
C ASP A 41 45.81 -18.14 12.05
N ILE A 42 45.89 -17.72 13.31
CA ILE A 42 47.01 -16.94 13.85
C ILE A 42 48.37 -17.65 13.79
N ASN A 43 48.37 -18.97 13.52
CA ASN A 43 49.56 -19.79 13.38
C ASN A 43 49.85 -20.16 11.91
N GLY A 44 49.12 -19.58 10.95
CA GLY A 44 49.32 -19.81 9.52
C GLY A 44 48.67 -21.09 8.98
N GLN A 45 47.84 -21.79 9.77
CA GLN A 45 47.17 -23.02 9.32
C GLN A 45 45.84 -22.71 8.63
N LYS A 46 45.55 -23.43 7.53
CA LYS A 46 44.24 -23.34 6.87
C LYS A 46 43.17 -23.93 7.77
N VAL A 47 42.27 -23.09 8.27
CA VAL A 47 41.13 -23.48 9.09
C VAL A 47 39.83 -23.22 8.33
N LYS A 48 38.89 -24.15 8.43
CA LYS A 48 37.53 -23.97 7.95
C LYS A 48 36.86 -22.95 8.88
N LEU A 49 36.59 -21.75 8.37
CA LEU A 49 35.92 -20.73 9.15
C LEU A 49 34.45 -21.12 9.27
N ASN A 50 33.87 -20.95 10.46
CA ASN A 50 32.43 -21.21 10.68
C ASN A 50 31.63 -20.28 9.75
N SER A 51 31.21 -20.81 8.61
CA SER A 51 30.26 -20.13 7.74
C SER A 51 28.92 -20.14 8.47
N ILE A 52 28.52 -18.97 8.98
CA ILE A 52 27.14 -18.78 9.41
C ILE A 52 26.29 -18.94 8.14
N PRO A 53 25.29 -19.85 8.12
CA PRO A 53 24.42 -20.00 6.96
C PRO A 53 23.85 -18.65 6.55
N TYR A 54 23.75 -18.41 5.24
CA TYR A 54 23.03 -17.25 4.72
C TYR A 54 21.56 -17.36 5.13
N GLU A 55 21.18 -16.70 6.23
CA GLU A 55 19.79 -16.56 6.63
C GLU A 55 19.15 -15.51 5.73
N ALA A 56 18.42 -15.96 4.71
CA ALA A 56 17.68 -15.13 3.74
C ALA A 56 16.75 -14.07 4.39
N ASN A 57 16.55 -14.13 5.71
CA ASN A 57 15.53 -13.39 6.43
C ASN A 57 15.94 -11.99 6.90
N LYS A 58 17.23 -11.65 7.02
CA LYS A 58 17.71 -10.31 7.44
C LYS A 58 19.13 -10.06 6.91
N PHE A 59 19.51 -8.80 6.65
CA PHE A 59 20.90 -8.46 6.32
C PHE A 59 21.79 -8.46 7.58
N ARG A 60 21.82 -9.59 8.30
CA ARG A 60 22.49 -9.73 9.60
C ARG A 60 23.96 -9.34 9.48
N GLY A 61 24.43 -8.48 10.38
CA GLY A 61 25.79 -7.92 10.34
C GLY A 61 25.99 -6.69 9.45
N THR A 62 24.98 -6.26 8.68
CA THR A 62 25.07 -4.99 7.92
C THR A 62 24.56 -3.81 8.75
N LYS A 63 25.27 -2.67 8.61
CA LYS A 63 24.90 -1.39 9.20
C LYS A 63 24.68 -0.38 8.08
N GLN A 64 23.46 0.14 7.96
CA GLN A 64 23.14 1.17 6.98
C GLN A 64 22.87 2.48 7.70
N ILE A 65 23.63 3.53 7.41
CA ILE A 65 23.54 4.80 8.11
C ILE A 65 22.85 5.82 7.20
N TYR A 66 21.78 6.43 7.70
CA TYR A 66 21.02 7.43 6.95
C TYR A 66 20.78 8.69 7.80
N GLY A 67 20.85 9.85 7.18
CA GLY A 67 20.35 11.11 7.72
C GLY A 67 19.31 11.73 6.79
N VAL A 68 18.92 12.97 7.08
CA VAL A 68 18.25 13.84 6.11
C VAL A 68 19.21 14.03 4.93
N THR A 69 18.71 14.08 3.69
CA THR A 69 19.55 14.17 2.49
C THR A 69 19.41 15.53 1.83
N TYR A 70 20.53 16.15 1.43
CA TYR A 70 20.50 17.37 0.63
C TYR A 70 20.11 17.05 -0.82
N ASN A 71 19.09 17.73 -1.33
CA ASN A 71 18.68 17.65 -2.73
C ASN A 71 19.46 18.70 -3.53
N TYR A 72 20.45 18.25 -4.32
CA TYR A 72 21.28 19.13 -5.13
C TYR A 72 20.51 19.90 -6.19
N SER A 73 19.50 19.29 -6.82
CA SER A 73 18.68 19.95 -7.85
C SER A 73 17.80 21.05 -7.27
N LYS A 74 17.23 20.83 -6.09
CA LYS A 74 16.40 21.82 -5.39
C LYS A 74 17.19 22.76 -4.48
N ARG A 75 18.51 22.52 -4.33
CA ARG A 75 19.43 23.24 -3.44
C ARG A 75 18.88 23.40 -2.01
N LYS A 76 18.30 22.33 -1.47
CA LYS A 76 17.76 22.29 -0.10
C LYS A 76 17.79 20.90 0.53
N TRP A 77 17.83 20.83 1.86
CA TRP A 77 17.63 19.60 2.61
C TRP A 77 16.21 19.06 2.41
N ASN A 78 16.13 17.76 2.12
CA ASN A 78 14.89 17.10 1.77
C ASN A 78 14.19 16.60 3.03
N ILE A 79 13.21 17.36 3.52
CA ILE A 79 12.46 17.06 4.73
C ILE A 79 10.97 17.32 4.48
N ILE A 80 10.11 16.45 4.99
CA ILE A 80 8.67 16.70 5.03
C ILE A 80 8.38 17.83 6.00
N ASP A 81 7.45 18.70 5.62
CA ASP A 81 6.96 19.76 6.48
C ASP A 81 6.45 19.16 7.81
N PRO A 82 7.04 19.50 8.97
CA PRO A 82 6.65 18.90 10.23
C PRO A 82 5.19 19.20 10.59
N GLU A 83 4.63 20.30 10.10
CA GLU A 83 3.25 20.73 10.33
C GLU A 83 2.25 20.08 9.36
N ASP A 84 2.72 19.44 8.28
CA ASP A 84 1.85 18.71 7.36
C ASP A 84 1.34 17.42 8.01
N ILE A 85 0.03 17.32 8.23
CA ILE A 85 -0.64 16.16 8.82
C ILE A 85 -0.56 14.95 7.87
N THR A 86 -0.58 15.19 6.55
CA THR A 86 -0.61 14.13 5.54
C THR A 86 0.76 13.49 5.30
N LYS A 87 1.83 14.17 5.72
CA LYS A 87 3.23 13.75 5.54
C LYS A 87 3.62 13.56 4.07
N THR A 88 3.09 14.40 3.19
CA THR A 88 3.33 14.38 1.75
C THR A 88 4.01 15.64 1.25
N ARG A 89 3.84 16.77 1.94
CA ARG A 89 4.39 18.06 1.53
C ARG A 89 5.83 18.19 1.98
N LEU A 90 6.73 18.45 1.04
CA LEU A 90 8.10 18.83 1.34
C LEU A 90 8.11 20.23 1.95
N LEU A 91 9.04 20.46 2.87
CA LEU A 91 9.26 21.77 3.43
C LEU A 91 9.86 22.69 2.35
N GLU A 92 9.19 23.83 2.11
CA GLU A 92 9.58 24.77 1.06
C GLU A 92 10.43 25.93 1.57
N ASN A 93 10.25 26.33 2.84
CA ASN A 93 10.99 27.42 3.49
C ASN A 93 11.43 27.00 4.90
N ASN A 94 12.34 27.77 5.50
CA ASN A 94 12.71 27.58 6.90
C ASN A 94 11.47 27.62 7.80
N SER A 95 11.34 26.65 8.71
CA SER A 95 10.17 26.49 9.58
C SER A 95 10.54 26.80 11.03
N SER A 96 9.74 27.66 11.67
CA SER A 96 9.84 27.94 13.11
C SER A 96 9.56 26.70 13.95
N PHE A 97 8.68 25.82 13.47
CA PHE A 97 8.38 24.54 14.09
C PHE A 97 9.57 23.57 14.00
N LEU A 98 10.23 23.50 12.84
CA LEU A 98 11.48 22.75 12.70
C LEU A 98 12.57 23.28 13.65
N ASN A 99 12.74 24.60 13.74
CA ASN A 99 13.69 25.22 14.68
C ASN A 99 13.34 24.90 16.15
N THR A 100 12.07 24.72 16.47
CA THR A 100 11.64 24.28 17.81
C THR A 100 12.08 22.84 18.09
N LEU A 101 11.91 21.93 17.11
CA LEU A 101 12.41 20.55 17.23
C LEU A 101 13.94 20.52 17.36
N VAL A 102 14.64 21.33 16.57
CA VAL A 102 16.11 21.46 16.58
C VAL A 102 16.61 21.90 17.95
N ARG A 103 16.03 22.97 18.53
CA ARG A 103 16.36 23.42 19.90
C ARG A 103 16.21 22.31 20.92
N ASN A 104 15.13 21.54 20.82
CA ASN A 104 14.85 20.46 21.75
C ASN A 104 15.82 19.27 21.60
N CYS A 105 16.52 19.14 20.47
CA CYS A 105 17.55 18.12 20.30
C CYS A 105 18.81 18.39 21.15
N LYS A 106 19.04 19.65 21.57
CA LYS A 106 20.21 20.08 22.36
C LYS A 106 21.55 19.59 21.77
N LEU A 107 21.66 19.60 20.45
CA LEU A 107 22.92 19.25 19.76
C LEU A 107 23.88 20.44 19.82
N VAL A 108 25.15 20.15 20.03
CA VAL A 108 26.22 21.15 20.04
C VAL A 108 26.83 21.22 18.64
N ASN A 109 27.10 22.44 18.18
CA ASN A 109 27.80 22.68 16.93
C ASN A 109 29.28 22.29 17.08
N ASP A 110 29.68 21.21 16.42
CA ASP A 110 31.03 20.66 16.43
C ASP A 110 31.89 21.18 15.27
N ARG A 111 31.31 21.97 14.37
CA ARG A 111 31.99 22.48 13.17
C ARG A 111 33.06 23.51 13.54
N ILE A 112 34.30 23.22 13.14
CA ILE A 112 35.50 23.97 13.56
C ILE A 112 35.50 25.41 13.01
N ASP A 113 35.01 25.59 11.79
CA ASP A 113 34.99 26.84 11.04
C ASP A 113 33.72 27.69 11.25
N HIS A 114 32.84 27.30 12.18
CA HIS A 114 31.59 28.00 12.43
C HIS A 114 31.71 29.00 13.59
N PRO A 115 31.18 30.24 13.49
CA PRO A 115 31.28 31.24 14.56
C PRO A 115 30.64 30.79 15.89
N TYR A 116 29.63 29.92 15.82
CA TYR A 116 28.93 29.35 16.97
C TYR A 116 29.43 27.95 17.39
N LYS A 117 30.67 27.58 17.07
CA LYS A 117 31.28 26.32 17.53
C LYS A 117 31.16 26.20 19.06
N GLY A 118 30.79 25.01 19.55
CA GLY A 118 30.63 24.72 20.96
C GLY A 118 29.30 25.21 21.56
N GLN A 119 28.50 25.98 20.81
CA GLN A 119 27.17 26.40 21.24
C GLN A 119 26.09 25.40 20.81
N TYR A 120 24.94 25.43 21.49
CA TYR A 120 23.79 24.65 21.07
C TYR A 120 23.24 25.16 19.74
N ILE A 121 22.87 24.24 18.87
CA ILE A 121 22.21 24.54 17.61
C ILE A 121 20.74 24.83 17.91
N VAL A 122 20.28 26.04 17.57
CA VAL A 122 18.94 26.54 17.92
C VAL A 122 18.04 26.77 16.70
N GLU A 123 18.60 26.70 15.52
CA GLU A 123 17.91 26.87 14.26
C GLU A 123 18.66 26.15 13.15
N THR A 124 17.98 25.98 12.03
CA THR A 124 18.52 25.37 10.81
C THR A 124 18.18 26.20 9.60
N ASP A 125 19.10 26.24 8.65
CA ASP A 125 18.82 26.69 7.30
C ASP A 125 18.72 25.49 6.36
N ILE A 126 17.51 25.24 5.84
CA ILE A 126 17.27 24.15 4.90
C ILE A 126 17.98 24.37 3.56
N PHE A 127 18.39 25.60 3.23
CA PHE A 127 19.08 25.91 1.99
C PHE A 127 20.61 25.78 2.10
N ASP A 128 21.16 25.92 3.31
CA ASP A 128 22.60 25.75 3.56
C ASP A 128 22.98 24.27 3.53
N ARG A 129 23.73 23.88 2.51
CA ARG A 129 24.30 22.52 2.38
C ARG A 129 25.19 22.14 3.56
N ASN A 130 25.83 23.11 4.21
CA ASN A 130 26.76 22.89 5.31
C ASN A 130 26.14 23.25 6.67
N ASP A 131 24.81 23.30 6.75
CA ASP A 131 24.09 23.58 7.97
C ASP A 131 24.57 22.66 9.11
N PRO A 132 24.93 23.23 10.29
CA PRO A 132 25.58 22.49 11.36
C PRO A 132 24.67 21.42 11.99
N PHE A 133 23.34 21.53 11.88
CA PHE A 133 22.44 20.49 12.37
C PHE A 133 22.42 19.30 11.41
N PHE A 134 22.13 19.55 10.13
CA PHE A 134 21.96 18.47 9.15
C PHE A 134 23.29 17.75 8.84
N THR A 135 24.42 18.41 9.04
CA THR A 135 25.75 17.80 8.87
C THR A 135 26.31 17.14 10.13
N ASN A 136 25.69 17.34 11.31
CA ASN A 136 26.14 16.76 12.57
C ASN A 136 26.18 15.23 12.53
N ALA A 137 27.22 14.61 13.09
CA ALA A 137 27.34 13.16 13.12
C ALA A 137 26.19 12.47 13.87
N LYS A 138 25.60 13.14 14.86
CA LYS A 138 24.46 12.63 15.64
C LYS A 138 23.13 12.70 14.89
N THR A 139 23.03 13.46 13.79
CA THR A 139 21.83 13.47 12.91
C THR A 139 21.88 12.35 11.87
N ARG A 140 22.44 11.21 12.25
CA ARG A 140 22.54 9.99 11.45
C ARG A 140 22.06 8.82 12.28
N LEU A 141 21.21 7.99 11.70
CA LEU A 141 20.67 6.81 12.35
C LEU A 141 21.08 5.56 11.58
N ALA A 142 21.58 4.59 12.34
CA ALA A 142 21.95 3.29 11.84
C ALA A 142 20.76 2.32 11.89
N LEU A 143 20.49 1.68 10.77
CA LEU A 143 19.63 0.51 10.65
C LEU A 143 20.52 -0.74 10.72
N GLU A 144 20.30 -1.56 11.73
CA GLU A 144 21.04 -2.82 11.93
C GLU A 144 20.21 -3.95 11.31
N GLY A 145 20.82 -4.71 10.40
CA GLY A 145 20.07 -5.74 9.68
C GLY A 145 18.96 -5.21 8.77
N GLY A 146 18.93 -3.90 8.51
CA GLY A 146 17.88 -3.22 7.78
C GLY A 146 16.64 -2.88 8.62
N GLU A 147 16.68 -3.05 9.95
CA GLU A 147 15.57 -2.75 10.86
C GLU A 147 15.98 -1.71 11.92
N LYS A 148 15.06 -0.81 12.28
CA LYS A 148 15.21 0.05 13.46
C LYS A 148 13.85 0.45 14.02
N HIS A 149 13.72 0.32 15.33
CA HIS A 149 12.60 0.89 16.06
C HIS A 149 12.96 2.32 16.49
N LEU A 150 12.11 3.27 16.10
CA LEU A 150 12.21 4.67 16.50
C LEU A 150 11.09 4.97 17.48
N ASN A 151 11.47 5.56 18.62
CA ASN A 151 10.52 6.25 19.45
C ASN A 151 10.39 7.69 18.93
N THR A 152 9.26 8.02 18.32
CA THR A 152 9.01 9.32 17.67
C THR A 152 8.07 10.18 18.50
N THR A 153 8.20 10.06 19.82
CA THR A 153 7.50 10.93 20.78
C THR A 153 8.16 12.31 20.81
N ILE A 154 7.46 13.29 21.38
CA ILE A 154 7.99 14.66 21.56
C ILE A 154 9.32 14.71 22.31
N ASN A 155 9.59 13.73 23.18
CA ASN A 155 10.81 13.65 23.97
C ASN A 155 12.03 13.23 23.15
N GLU A 156 11.81 12.78 21.91
CA GLU A 156 12.83 12.32 20.98
C GLU A 156 12.76 13.12 19.66
N PRO A 157 12.96 14.45 19.70
CA PRO A 157 12.76 15.34 18.55
C PRO A 157 13.70 15.00 17.38
N LEU A 158 14.87 14.46 17.67
CA LEU A 158 15.83 14.00 16.67
C LEU A 158 15.24 12.87 15.81
N ASN A 159 14.58 11.88 16.43
CA ASN A 159 13.96 10.77 15.72
C ASN A 159 12.82 11.25 14.81
N VAL A 160 12.06 12.25 15.26
CA VAL A 160 11.01 12.89 14.47
C VAL A 160 11.60 13.55 13.21
N ILE A 161 12.65 14.36 13.36
CA ILE A 161 13.30 15.03 12.22
C ILE A 161 13.87 14.01 11.23
N LEU A 162 14.55 12.97 11.73
CA LEU A 162 15.10 11.92 10.89
C LEU A 162 14.01 11.17 10.12
N LEU A 163 12.89 10.86 10.78
CA LEU A 163 11.75 10.22 10.14
C LEU A 163 11.15 11.09 9.02
N LEU A 164 10.98 12.39 9.26
CA LEU A 164 10.49 13.32 8.23
C LEU A 164 11.45 13.39 7.03
N GLY A 165 12.76 13.33 7.27
CA GLY A 165 13.77 13.24 6.20
C GLY A 165 13.71 11.91 5.43
N TYR A 166 13.37 10.80 6.10
CA TYR A 166 13.21 9.51 5.43
C TYR A 166 11.94 9.48 4.57
N ILE A 167 10.80 9.94 5.09
CA ILE A 167 9.54 10.00 4.33
C ILE A 167 9.70 10.86 3.06
N ALA A 168 10.51 11.92 3.12
CA ALA A 168 10.80 12.76 1.97
C ALA A 168 11.52 12.03 0.81
N ARG A 169 12.07 10.83 1.04
CA ARG A 169 12.81 10.06 0.04
C ARG A 169 11.91 9.00 -0.60
N ASN A 170 11.97 8.90 -1.92
CA ASN A 170 11.24 7.90 -2.72
C ASN A 170 11.59 6.43 -2.35
N GLU A 171 12.73 6.21 -1.70
CA GLU A 171 13.15 4.89 -1.22
C GLU A 171 12.38 4.41 0.01
N PHE A 172 11.69 5.30 0.72
CA PHE A 172 10.91 4.97 1.89
C PHE A 172 9.42 5.12 1.59
N SER A 173 8.62 4.22 2.15
CA SER A 173 7.16 4.25 2.01
C SER A 173 6.53 4.00 3.36
N LEU A 174 5.62 4.88 3.76
CA LEU A 174 4.74 4.62 4.91
C LEU A 174 3.79 3.47 4.56
N GLY A 175 3.60 2.51 5.47
CA GLY A 175 2.63 1.44 5.26
C GLY A 175 2.62 0.37 6.35
N ALA A 176 1.62 -0.51 6.29
CA ALA A 176 1.53 -1.68 7.17
C ALA A 176 2.63 -2.70 6.88
N PHE A 177 2.99 -3.48 7.91
CA PHE A 177 3.96 -4.58 7.77
C PHE A 177 3.46 -5.66 6.78
N SER A 178 2.14 -5.88 6.75
CA SER A 178 1.51 -6.82 5.83
C SER A 178 1.21 -6.18 4.48
N ARG A 179 1.95 -6.62 3.46
CA ARG A 179 1.70 -6.58 2.00
C ARG A 179 0.25 -6.22 1.61
N THR A 180 0.05 -5.23 0.73
CA THR A 180 -1.02 -5.17 -0.33
C THR A 180 -1.03 -3.86 -1.13
N GLN A 181 0.12 -3.30 -1.53
CA GLN A 181 0.14 -2.38 -2.68
C GLN A 181 1.37 -2.66 -3.52
N ALA A 182 1.21 -2.67 -4.85
CA ALA A 182 2.33 -2.59 -5.77
C ALA A 182 3.04 -1.27 -5.47
N LYS A 183 4.15 -1.34 -4.73
CA LYS A 183 4.96 -0.16 -4.42
C LYS A 183 5.78 0.21 -5.66
N GLY A 184 6.04 1.50 -5.85
CA GLY A 184 6.87 1.95 -6.97
C GLY A 184 8.23 1.26 -6.95
N VAL A 185 8.83 1.04 -8.13
CA VAL A 185 10.12 0.35 -8.31
C VAL A 185 11.26 0.93 -7.46
N ASN A 186 11.13 2.20 -7.05
CA ASN A 186 12.12 2.91 -6.27
C ASN A 186 12.05 2.68 -4.74
N VAL A 187 10.97 2.05 -4.22
CA VAL A 187 10.77 1.86 -2.77
C VAL A 187 11.63 0.70 -2.25
N LYS A 188 12.51 0.99 -1.29
CA LYS A 188 13.44 0.05 -0.66
C LYS A 188 13.21 -0.17 0.83
N TYR A 189 12.44 0.68 1.51
CA TYR A 189 12.18 0.62 2.95
C TYR A 189 10.71 0.89 3.25
N ILE A 190 10.19 0.25 4.29
CA ILE A 190 8.84 0.45 4.81
C ILE A 190 8.93 1.07 6.20
N ILE A 191 8.22 2.18 6.37
CA ILE A 191 8.01 2.85 7.65
C ILE A 191 6.66 2.35 8.16
N VAL A 192 6.70 1.52 9.20
CA VAL A 192 5.50 0.97 9.86
C VAL A 192 5.17 1.81 11.08
N ASP A 193 4.03 2.49 11.04
CA ASP A 193 3.42 3.08 12.23
C ASP A 193 2.50 2.05 12.87
N SER A 194 2.71 1.79 14.17
CA SER A 194 1.99 0.74 14.90
C SER A 194 0.48 0.99 15.03
N ASN A 195 0.05 2.25 15.09
CA ASN A 195 -1.36 2.62 15.17
C ASN A 195 -2.05 2.49 13.81
N ILE A 196 -1.35 2.90 12.73
CA ILE A 196 -1.85 2.71 11.37
C ILE A 196 -1.99 1.22 11.04
N ASP A 197 -1.01 0.39 11.40
CA ASP A 197 -1.07 -1.06 11.20
C ASP A 197 -2.25 -1.70 11.97
N LYS A 198 -2.46 -1.30 13.23
CA LYS A 198 -3.63 -1.73 14.02
C LYS A 198 -4.94 -1.32 13.37
N LYS A 199 -5.04 -0.09 12.86
CA LYS A 199 -6.23 0.43 12.18
C LYS A 199 -6.54 -0.37 10.91
N ILE A 200 -5.54 -0.57 10.04
CA ILE A 200 -5.70 -1.36 8.80
C ILE A 200 -6.08 -2.81 9.10
N LYS A 201 -5.45 -3.44 10.10
CA LYS A 201 -5.80 -4.81 10.53
C LYS A 201 -7.20 -4.89 11.13
N LYS A 202 -7.66 -3.84 11.81
CA LYS A 202 -9.03 -3.76 12.32
C LYS A 202 -10.02 -3.62 11.17
N GLU A 203 -9.82 -2.66 10.27
CA GLU A 203 -10.67 -2.47 9.08
C GLU A 203 -10.77 -3.74 8.23
N LYS A 204 -9.66 -4.48 8.04
CA LYS A 204 -9.68 -5.78 7.35
C LYS A 204 -10.56 -6.80 8.07
N ARG A 205 -10.42 -6.93 9.39
CA ARG A 205 -11.24 -7.86 10.19
C ARG A 205 -12.72 -7.49 10.15
N ASP A 206 -13.01 -6.20 10.27
CA ASP A 206 -14.37 -5.67 10.23
C ASP A 206 -14.99 -5.92 8.84
N ASN A 207 -14.24 -5.71 7.76
CA ASN A 207 -14.71 -6.00 6.40
C ASN A 207 -14.90 -7.50 6.16
N ASN A 208 -13.97 -8.36 6.59
CA ASN A 208 -14.14 -9.81 6.49
C ASN A 208 -15.38 -10.29 7.25
N LYS A 209 -15.62 -9.74 8.45
CA LYS A 209 -16.81 -10.05 9.23
C LYS A 209 -18.08 -9.61 8.50
N LYS A 210 -18.12 -8.36 7.99
CA LYS A 210 -19.24 -7.86 7.18
C LYS A 210 -19.53 -8.75 5.97
N VAL A 211 -18.49 -9.18 5.24
CA VAL A 211 -18.65 -10.07 4.09
C VAL A 211 -19.24 -11.41 4.49
N SER A 212 -18.69 -12.05 5.54
CA SER A 212 -19.24 -13.30 6.07
C SER A 212 -20.71 -13.15 6.45
N ASP A 213 -21.05 -12.12 7.23
CA ASP A 213 -22.41 -11.88 7.69
C ASP A 213 -23.38 -11.70 6.50
N ILE A 214 -22.95 -10.98 5.45
CA ILE A 214 -23.72 -10.84 4.21
C ILE A 214 -23.90 -12.21 3.54
N LEU A 215 -22.82 -12.95 3.26
CA LEU A 215 -22.89 -14.23 2.53
C LEU A 215 -23.77 -15.27 3.23
N TYR A 216 -23.66 -15.38 4.55
CA TYR A 216 -24.49 -16.31 5.33
C TYR A 216 -25.96 -15.89 5.45
N SER A 217 -26.27 -14.60 5.26
CA SER A 217 -27.65 -14.10 5.27
C SER A 217 -28.41 -14.30 3.96
N LEU A 218 -27.70 -14.62 2.87
CA LEU A 218 -28.28 -14.72 1.53
C LEU A 218 -28.75 -16.15 1.25
N ASP A 219 -29.96 -16.25 0.69
CA ASP A 219 -30.45 -17.50 0.10
C ASP A 219 -29.74 -17.80 -1.23
N TYR A 220 -29.84 -19.06 -1.68
CA TYR A 220 -29.20 -19.53 -2.91
C TYR A 220 -29.57 -18.68 -4.15
N SER A 221 -30.84 -18.30 -4.28
CA SER A 221 -31.33 -17.48 -5.40
C SER A 221 -30.62 -16.12 -5.48
N LYS A 222 -30.43 -15.45 -4.33
CA LYS A 222 -29.69 -14.19 -4.25
C LYS A 222 -28.20 -14.37 -4.51
N LYS A 223 -27.60 -15.46 -4.03
CA LYS A 223 -26.18 -15.77 -4.28
C LYS A 223 -25.90 -16.00 -5.77
N ILE A 224 -26.76 -16.72 -6.48
CA ILE A 224 -26.66 -16.87 -7.95
C ILE A 224 -26.71 -15.51 -8.65
N LYS A 225 -27.70 -14.66 -8.30
CA LYS A 225 -27.82 -13.33 -8.90
C LYS A 225 -26.55 -12.49 -8.67
N LEU A 226 -25.99 -12.54 -7.47
CA LEU A 226 -24.73 -11.86 -7.15
C LEU A 226 -23.56 -12.42 -7.94
N ALA A 227 -23.39 -13.75 -7.99
CA ALA A 227 -22.32 -14.38 -8.74
C ALA A 227 -22.37 -14.02 -10.24
N ILE A 228 -23.56 -13.98 -10.83
CA ILE A 228 -23.76 -13.51 -12.21
C ILE A 228 -23.47 -12.00 -12.33
N SER A 229 -23.87 -11.18 -11.34
CA SER A 229 -23.60 -9.73 -11.33
C SER A 229 -22.10 -9.38 -11.30
N PHE A 230 -21.27 -10.31 -10.83
CA PHE A 230 -19.81 -10.23 -10.87
C PHE A 230 -19.19 -11.01 -12.04
N ASN A 231 -20.00 -11.61 -12.91
CA ASN A 231 -19.57 -12.45 -14.02
C ASN A 231 -18.67 -13.63 -13.56
N LEU A 232 -18.96 -14.20 -12.39
CA LEU A 232 -18.23 -15.36 -11.83
C LEU A 232 -18.75 -16.68 -12.39
N ILE A 233 -20.04 -16.73 -12.70
CA ILE A 233 -20.72 -17.89 -13.28
C ILE A 233 -21.50 -17.47 -14.50
N SER A 234 -21.68 -18.41 -15.44
CA SER A 234 -22.38 -18.16 -16.71
C SER A 234 -23.73 -18.86 -16.82
N LYS A 235 -24.18 -19.60 -15.80
CA LYS A 235 -25.40 -20.40 -15.86
C LYS A 235 -26.20 -20.35 -14.55
N PHE A 236 -27.52 -20.45 -14.69
CA PHE A 236 -28.46 -20.45 -13.56
C PHE A 236 -28.56 -21.79 -12.84
N ASN A 237 -28.36 -22.89 -13.57
CA ASN A 237 -28.39 -24.25 -13.04
C ASN A 237 -27.01 -24.72 -12.53
N THR A 238 -26.16 -23.77 -12.15
CA THR A 238 -24.89 -24.09 -11.49
C THR A 238 -25.20 -24.77 -10.15
N GLU A 239 -24.31 -25.60 -9.64
CA GLU A 239 -24.51 -26.27 -8.34
C GLU A 239 -24.35 -25.25 -7.20
N GLU A 240 -25.14 -25.40 -6.14
CA GLU A 240 -25.15 -24.47 -5.00
C GLU A 240 -23.78 -24.36 -4.33
N ASP A 241 -23.13 -25.50 -4.09
CA ASP A 241 -21.80 -25.54 -3.48
C ASP A 241 -20.76 -24.76 -4.31
N TYR A 242 -20.81 -24.87 -5.64
CA TYR A 242 -19.89 -24.14 -6.51
C TYR A 242 -20.17 -22.64 -6.51
N VAL A 243 -21.44 -22.23 -6.50
CA VAL A 243 -21.81 -20.79 -6.40
C VAL A 243 -21.31 -20.21 -5.08
N ASP A 244 -21.47 -20.96 -3.99
CA ASP A 244 -21.00 -20.57 -2.66
C ASP A 244 -19.47 -20.41 -2.64
N GLU A 245 -18.74 -21.38 -3.18
CA GLU A 245 -17.28 -21.35 -3.25
C GLU A 245 -16.76 -20.13 -4.03
N VAL A 246 -17.20 -19.96 -5.28
CA VAL A 246 -16.68 -18.88 -6.14
C VAL A 246 -17.04 -17.49 -5.63
N LEU A 247 -18.24 -17.33 -5.04
CA LEU A 247 -18.68 -16.06 -4.49
C LEU A 247 -17.93 -15.76 -3.18
N TYR A 248 -17.71 -16.76 -2.33
CA TYR A 248 -16.93 -16.63 -1.11
C TYR A 248 -15.48 -16.24 -1.41
N ASP A 249 -14.83 -16.95 -2.32
CA ASP A 249 -13.45 -16.67 -2.75
C ASP A 249 -13.31 -15.27 -3.32
N PHE A 250 -14.26 -14.85 -4.16
CA PHE A 250 -14.27 -13.50 -4.70
C PHE A 250 -14.44 -12.43 -3.61
N ALA A 251 -15.42 -12.62 -2.72
CA ALA A 251 -15.78 -11.64 -1.70
C ALA A 251 -14.75 -11.53 -0.56
N MET A 252 -14.01 -12.61 -0.27
CA MET A 252 -12.93 -12.63 0.71
C MET A 252 -11.58 -12.18 0.15
N ASP A 253 -11.43 -12.10 -1.17
CA ASP A 253 -10.19 -11.67 -1.82
C ASP A 253 -9.98 -10.16 -1.68
N ASN A 254 -9.30 -9.80 -0.60
CA ASN A 254 -8.92 -8.44 -0.25
C ASN A 254 -7.54 -8.03 -0.83
N VAL A 255 -7.01 -8.81 -1.78
CA VAL A 255 -5.66 -8.63 -2.33
C VAL A 255 -5.72 -8.35 -3.83
N SER A 256 -6.40 -9.20 -4.58
CA SER A 256 -6.47 -9.09 -6.03
C SER A 256 -7.34 -7.92 -6.45
N LYS A 257 -6.91 -7.23 -7.51
CA LYS A 257 -7.67 -6.12 -8.10
C LYS A 257 -8.88 -6.64 -8.88
N PHE A 258 -9.97 -5.88 -8.85
CA PHE A 258 -11.15 -6.18 -9.63
C PHE A 258 -10.90 -5.86 -11.12
N SER A 259 -11.35 -6.73 -12.02
CA SER A 259 -11.10 -6.60 -13.47
C SER A 259 -11.65 -5.30 -14.04
N ASP A 260 -12.86 -4.92 -13.61
CA ASP A 260 -13.59 -3.78 -14.17
C ASP A 260 -13.13 -2.47 -13.52
N ASN A 261 -12.48 -2.53 -12.35
CA ASN A 261 -11.88 -1.37 -11.68
C ASN A 261 -10.60 -1.76 -10.93
N LYS A 262 -9.45 -1.52 -11.57
CA LYS A 262 -8.12 -1.88 -11.05
C LYS A 262 -7.70 -1.11 -9.78
N ASN A 263 -8.45 -0.08 -9.38
CA ASN A 263 -8.14 0.69 -8.19
C ASN A 263 -8.60 -0.02 -6.91
N ILE A 264 -9.67 -0.82 -7.00
CA ILE A 264 -10.28 -1.52 -5.85
C ILE A 264 -9.97 -3.02 -5.87
N THR A 265 -10.02 -3.63 -4.69
CA THR A 265 -9.93 -5.10 -4.53
C THR A 265 -11.27 -5.77 -4.83
N LYS A 266 -11.28 -7.09 -5.05
CA LYS A 266 -12.52 -7.85 -5.27
C LYS A 266 -13.47 -7.77 -4.06
N GLN A 267 -12.95 -7.90 -2.84
CA GLN A 267 -13.72 -7.68 -1.60
C GLN A 267 -14.37 -6.29 -1.54
N GLN A 268 -13.64 -5.24 -1.90
CA GLN A 268 -14.19 -3.88 -1.94
C GLN A 268 -15.27 -3.75 -3.03
N ALA A 269 -15.07 -4.37 -4.20
CA ALA A 269 -16.08 -4.40 -5.25
C ALA A 269 -17.37 -5.12 -4.78
N PHE A 270 -17.23 -6.22 -4.02
CA PHE A 270 -18.34 -6.92 -3.38
C PHE A 270 -19.10 -6.01 -2.42
N LEU A 271 -18.42 -5.44 -1.42
CA LEU A 271 -19.03 -4.55 -0.42
C LEU A 271 -19.71 -3.34 -1.07
N ASN A 272 -19.02 -2.66 -2.00
CA ASN A 272 -19.59 -1.52 -2.71
C ASN A 272 -20.86 -1.90 -3.49
N ARG A 273 -20.92 -3.09 -4.10
CA ARG A 273 -22.12 -3.52 -4.84
C ARG A 273 -23.31 -3.72 -3.92
N ILE A 274 -23.09 -4.28 -2.73
CA ILE A 274 -24.13 -4.48 -1.72
C ILE A 274 -24.57 -3.14 -1.11
N GLU A 275 -23.62 -2.25 -0.79
CA GLU A 275 -23.90 -0.93 -0.20
C GLU A 275 -24.68 -0.01 -1.15
N ASN A 276 -24.49 -0.14 -2.47
CA ASN A 276 -25.27 0.60 -3.47
C ASN A 276 -26.71 0.08 -3.64
N GLY A 277 -27.08 -0.99 -2.94
CA GLY A 277 -28.46 -1.48 -2.86
C GLY A 277 -28.88 -2.49 -3.94
N VAL A 278 -30.09 -3.02 -3.77
CA VAL A 278 -30.63 -4.14 -4.57
C VAL A 278 -30.74 -3.81 -6.05
N GLN A 279 -31.17 -2.59 -6.41
CA GLN A 279 -31.32 -2.18 -7.81
C GLN A 279 -29.98 -2.20 -8.56
N GLN A 280 -28.89 -1.84 -7.88
CA GLN A 280 -27.55 -1.91 -8.47
C GLN A 280 -27.18 -3.36 -8.80
N VAL A 281 -27.43 -4.28 -7.87
CA VAL A 281 -27.19 -5.72 -8.06
C VAL A 281 -28.02 -6.24 -9.24
N GLU A 282 -29.31 -5.88 -9.31
CA GLU A 282 -30.21 -6.28 -10.39
C GLU A 282 -29.78 -5.75 -11.76
N ALA A 283 -29.31 -4.51 -11.85
CA ALA A 283 -28.78 -3.94 -13.08
C ALA A 283 -27.54 -4.68 -13.59
N TYR A 284 -26.58 -4.98 -12.70
CA TYR A 284 -25.39 -5.76 -13.07
C TYR A 284 -25.74 -7.20 -13.44
N TYR A 285 -26.67 -7.81 -12.70
CA TYR A 285 -27.20 -9.13 -12.99
C TYR A 285 -27.86 -9.17 -14.38
N ALA A 286 -28.76 -8.24 -14.71
CA ALA A 286 -29.42 -8.16 -16.01
C ALA A 286 -28.43 -7.92 -17.15
N PHE A 287 -27.41 -7.07 -16.93
CA PHE A 287 -26.36 -6.84 -17.91
C PHE A 287 -25.58 -8.12 -18.25
N TYR A 288 -25.05 -8.80 -17.23
CA TYR A 288 -24.24 -9.98 -17.45
C TYR A 288 -25.07 -11.17 -17.94
N LEU A 289 -26.29 -11.36 -17.43
CA LEU A 289 -27.21 -12.36 -17.95
C LEU A 289 -27.58 -12.09 -19.41
N GLY A 290 -27.91 -10.85 -19.74
CA GLY A 290 -28.22 -10.42 -21.10
C GLY A 290 -27.06 -10.68 -22.06
N LYS A 291 -25.82 -10.48 -21.60
CA LYS A 291 -24.61 -10.81 -22.36
C LYS A 291 -24.46 -12.32 -22.55
N ILE A 292 -24.62 -13.12 -21.49
CA ILE A 292 -24.55 -14.59 -21.53
C ILE A 292 -25.59 -15.15 -22.51
N LYS A 293 -26.83 -14.67 -22.46
CA LYS A 293 -27.92 -15.09 -23.35
C LYS A 293 -27.88 -14.43 -24.74
N GLY A 294 -26.91 -13.55 -25.00
CA GLY A 294 -26.73 -12.86 -26.28
C GLY A 294 -27.86 -11.88 -26.65
N ILE A 295 -28.60 -11.39 -25.65
CA ILE A 295 -29.56 -10.28 -25.75
C ILE A 295 -28.79 -8.96 -25.84
N ILE A 296 -27.77 -8.80 -24.98
CA ILE A 296 -26.83 -7.68 -25.03
C ILE A 296 -25.60 -8.14 -25.80
N ARG A 297 -25.22 -7.39 -26.84
CA ARG A 297 -24.06 -7.70 -27.69
C ARG A 297 -23.11 -6.52 -27.77
N LEU A 298 -21.82 -6.80 -27.91
CA LEU A 298 -20.84 -5.76 -28.21
C LEU A 298 -20.75 -5.62 -29.73
N GLN A 299 -21.21 -4.48 -30.26
CA GLN A 299 -21.19 -4.15 -31.69
C GLN A 299 -20.57 -2.78 -31.88
N ASN A 300 -19.62 -2.64 -32.80
CA ASN A 300 -18.94 -1.37 -33.08
C ASN A 300 -18.40 -0.67 -31.81
N LYS A 301 -17.81 -1.45 -30.88
CA LYS A 301 -17.30 -0.99 -29.57
C LYS A 301 -18.35 -0.43 -28.61
N ALA A 302 -19.63 -0.66 -28.85
CA ALA A 302 -20.70 -0.29 -27.93
C ALA A 302 -21.59 -1.49 -27.60
N TYR A 303 -22.12 -1.53 -26.38
CA TYR A 303 -23.12 -2.50 -25.98
C TYR A 303 -24.46 -2.13 -26.59
N THR A 304 -25.10 -3.08 -27.27
CA THR A 304 -26.40 -2.90 -27.92
C THR A 304 -27.38 -3.98 -27.46
N ALA A 305 -28.65 -3.60 -27.32
CA ALA A 305 -29.77 -4.53 -27.11
C ALA A 305 -31.02 -3.98 -27.79
N PHE A 306 -31.83 -4.85 -28.41
CA PHE A 306 -33.08 -4.47 -29.09
C PHE A 306 -32.91 -3.33 -30.12
N GLY A 307 -31.77 -3.29 -30.83
CA GLY A 307 -31.46 -2.23 -31.80
C GLY A 307 -31.07 -0.87 -31.19
N LYS A 308 -30.99 -0.75 -29.86
CA LYS A 308 -30.57 0.46 -29.14
C LYS A 308 -29.15 0.31 -28.61
N THR A 309 -28.36 1.37 -28.73
CA THR A 309 -27.06 1.49 -28.07
C THR A 309 -27.25 1.81 -26.60
N LEU A 310 -26.68 0.99 -25.72
CA LEU A 310 -26.77 1.10 -24.27
C LEU A 310 -25.62 1.91 -23.67
N GLY A 311 -24.43 1.86 -24.29
CA GLY A 311 -23.23 2.54 -23.81
C GLY A 311 -21.94 1.92 -24.33
N ILE A 312 -20.81 2.57 -24.10
CA ILE A 312 -19.48 2.07 -24.51
C ILE A 312 -18.86 1.24 -23.38
N THR A 313 -19.03 1.69 -22.15
CA THR A 313 -18.53 1.02 -20.96
C THR A 313 -19.65 0.29 -20.22
N VAL A 314 -19.29 -0.68 -19.37
CA VAL A 314 -20.27 -1.36 -18.49
C VAL A 314 -20.98 -0.34 -17.61
N THR A 315 -20.24 0.62 -17.04
CA THR A 315 -20.80 1.69 -16.20
C THR A 315 -21.87 2.51 -16.92
N ASP A 316 -21.66 2.84 -18.20
CA ASP A 316 -22.66 3.58 -19.00
C ASP A 316 -23.95 2.79 -19.11
N VAL A 317 -23.84 1.48 -19.41
CA VAL A 317 -25.00 0.59 -19.51
C VAL A 317 -25.73 0.50 -18.18
N ILE A 318 -25.00 0.29 -17.08
CA ILE A 318 -25.60 0.20 -15.75
C ILE A 318 -26.30 1.51 -15.36
N THR A 319 -25.71 2.66 -15.67
CA THR A 319 -26.34 3.96 -15.45
C THR A 319 -27.61 4.12 -16.28
N LEU A 320 -27.62 3.60 -17.51
CA LEU A 320 -28.81 3.57 -18.35
C LEU A 320 -29.89 2.63 -17.81
N LEU A 321 -29.52 1.45 -17.28
CA LEU A 321 -30.47 0.50 -16.69
C LEU A 321 -31.10 1.00 -15.39
N LEU A 322 -30.37 1.83 -14.64
CA LEU A 322 -30.85 2.49 -13.43
C LEU A 322 -31.63 3.77 -13.72
N SER A 323 -31.53 4.30 -14.95
CA SER A 323 -32.36 5.43 -15.40
C SER A 323 -33.60 4.91 -16.14
N ASN A 324 -34.70 5.67 -16.13
CA ASN A 324 -36.02 5.32 -16.72
C ASN A 324 -36.83 4.22 -16.01
N ASN A 325 -37.21 4.43 -14.74
CA ASN A 325 -38.22 3.64 -14.01
C ASN A 325 -38.07 2.11 -14.10
N ASN A 326 -36.84 1.60 -14.31
CA ASN A 326 -36.52 0.18 -14.50
C ASN A 326 -37.21 -0.49 -15.72
N GLU A 327 -37.88 0.23 -16.62
CA GLU A 327 -38.64 -0.40 -17.72
C GLU A 327 -37.72 -1.18 -18.67
N PHE A 328 -36.56 -0.60 -19.00
CA PHE A 328 -35.60 -1.23 -19.89
C PHE A 328 -34.88 -2.42 -19.22
N LEU A 329 -34.65 -2.32 -17.91
CA LEU A 329 -34.14 -3.43 -17.09
C LEU A 329 -35.09 -4.62 -17.15
N THR A 330 -36.38 -4.39 -16.91
CA THR A 330 -37.43 -5.43 -16.95
C THR A 330 -37.50 -6.09 -18.32
N LYS A 331 -37.47 -5.32 -19.42
CA LYS A 331 -37.45 -5.86 -20.79
C LYS A 331 -36.27 -6.79 -21.07
N ILE A 332 -35.09 -6.48 -20.54
CA ILE A 332 -33.92 -7.37 -20.68
C ILE A 332 -34.14 -8.67 -19.91
N LEU A 333 -34.64 -8.60 -18.68
CA LEU A 333 -34.90 -9.77 -17.85
C LEU A 333 -35.97 -10.68 -18.47
N GLU A 334 -37.09 -10.11 -18.91
CA GLU A 334 -38.15 -10.85 -19.61
C GLU A 334 -37.63 -11.54 -20.88
N ALA A 335 -36.82 -10.85 -21.69
CA ALA A 335 -36.21 -11.44 -22.89
C ALA A 335 -35.19 -12.54 -22.54
N CYS A 336 -34.51 -12.41 -21.41
CA CYS A 336 -33.63 -13.46 -20.89
C CYS A 336 -34.46 -14.68 -20.48
N ASP A 337 -35.59 -14.49 -19.79
CA ASP A 337 -36.44 -15.60 -19.33
C ASP A 337 -37.12 -16.33 -20.50
N ALA A 338 -37.61 -15.58 -21.50
CA ALA A 338 -38.23 -16.14 -22.71
C ALA A 338 -37.24 -16.96 -23.56
N LYS A 339 -35.94 -16.68 -23.45
CA LYS A 339 -34.88 -17.42 -24.11
C LYS A 339 -34.41 -18.56 -23.20
N SER A 340 -35.18 -19.63 -23.15
CA SER A 340 -34.70 -20.90 -22.63
C SER A 340 -33.57 -21.41 -23.53
N VAL A 341 -32.47 -21.83 -22.90
CA VAL A 341 -31.34 -22.51 -23.57
C VAL A 341 -31.62 -24.00 -23.57
#